data_AF-A0A0M9E7W0-F1
#
_entry.id   AF-A0A0M9E7W0-F1
#
_cell.length_a   1.000
_cell.length_b   1.000
_cell.length_c   1.000
_cell.angle_alpha   90.00
_cell.angle_beta   90.00
_cell.angle_gamma   90.00
#
_symmetry.space_group_name_H-M   'P 1'
#
loop_
_entity.id
_entity.type
_entity.pdbx_description
1 polymer ?
#
loop_
_entity_poly.entity_id
_entity_poly.type
_entity_poly.pdbx_seq_one_letter_code
_entity_poly.pdbx_strand_id
1 'polypeptide(L)'
;FEQSKALQDENFLVLIRENDFSDTGLRTYKKCLGLSFITQVLADGGVYPCCQFFRMDNFCYGNINNLSFEKIWKSNRKNDIINYVESKINVSECMTHCRHHNINKYLWQLYNPPEHINFI
;
A
#
# COMPACT_ATOMS: atom_id res chain seq x y z
N PHE A 1 -2.56 21.22 8.70
CA PHE A 1 -3.55 20.17 9.04
C PHE A 1 -4.85 20.77 9.56
N GLU A 2 -4.81 21.69 10.52
CA GLU A 2 -6.02 22.32 11.11
C GLU A 2 -6.98 22.98 10.10
N GLN A 3 -6.47 23.72 9.11
CA GLN A 3 -7.31 24.34 8.07
C GLN A 3 -8.08 23.30 7.23
N SER A 4 -7.50 22.13 6.98
CA SER A 4 -8.17 21.06 6.25
C SER A 4 -9.22 20.38 7.10
N LYS A 5 -8.98 20.16 8.40
CA LYS A 5 -9.97 19.60 9.34
C LYS A 5 -11.18 20.51 9.48
N ALA A 6 -11.01 21.82 9.40
CA ALA A 6 -12.11 22.79 9.46
C ALA A 6 -13.09 22.69 8.27
N LEU A 7 -12.74 21.98 7.20
CA LEU A 7 -13.64 21.70 6.07
C LEU A 7 -14.57 20.50 6.31
N GLN A 8 -14.40 19.77 7.40
CA GLN A 8 -15.25 18.64 7.76
C GLN A 8 -16.62 19.13 8.25
N ASP A 9 -17.68 18.48 7.80
CA ASP A 9 -19.06 18.72 8.23
C ASP A 9 -19.83 17.40 8.40
N GLU A 10 -21.15 17.47 8.56
CA GLU A 10 -22.02 16.31 8.74
C GLU A 10 -22.10 15.38 7.50
N ASN A 11 -21.76 15.89 6.32
CA ASN A 11 -21.82 15.18 5.04
C ASN A 11 -20.44 14.87 4.44
N PHE A 12 -19.37 15.45 4.99
CA PHE A 12 -18.01 15.33 4.46
C PHE A 12 -17.00 15.07 5.56
N LEU A 13 -16.32 13.93 5.51
CA LEU A 13 -15.31 13.51 6.48
C LEU A 13 -13.89 13.81 5.96
N VAL A 14 -13.08 14.50 6.77
CA VAL A 14 -11.68 14.79 6.44
C VAL A 14 -10.75 13.87 7.21
N LEU A 15 -10.16 12.90 6.52
CA LEU A 15 -9.15 12.01 7.10
C LEU A 15 -7.75 12.41 6.63
N ILE A 16 -7.00 13.03 7.54
CA ILE A 16 -5.61 13.43 7.29
C ILE A 16 -4.67 12.33 7.76
N ARG A 17 -3.74 11.91 6.88
CA ARG A 17 -2.67 10.97 7.23
C ARG A 17 -1.50 11.70 7.91
N GLU A 18 -1.76 12.38 9.02
CA GLU A 18 -0.76 13.21 9.71
C GLU A 18 0.52 12.42 10.00
N ASN A 19 0.37 11.18 10.46
CA ASN A 19 1.49 10.27 10.72
C ASN A 19 2.41 10.05 9.51
N ASP A 20 1.88 10.00 8.28
CA ASP A 20 2.70 9.81 7.06
C ASP A 20 3.54 11.07 6.71
N PHE A 21 3.14 12.24 7.21
CA PHE A 21 3.79 13.52 6.92
C PHE A 21 4.70 13.98 8.06
N SER A 22 4.44 13.53 9.28
CA SER A 22 5.33 13.74 10.43
C SER A 22 6.42 12.67 10.56
N ASP A 23 6.28 11.53 9.87
CA ASP A 23 7.32 10.50 9.86
C ASP A 23 8.57 11.00 9.11
N THR A 24 9.74 10.64 9.62
CA THR A 24 11.03 10.85 8.96
C THR A 24 11.15 10.10 7.64
N GLY A 25 10.24 9.15 7.37
CA GLY A 25 10.24 8.30 6.18
C GLY A 25 11.24 7.15 6.25
N LEU A 26 11.94 7.01 7.38
CA LEU A 26 12.82 5.88 7.65
C LEU A 26 12.01 4.59 7.72
N ARG A 27 12.40 3.62 6.88
CA ARG A 27 11.70 2.34 6.77
C ARG A 27 12.35 1.32 7.69
N THR A 28 11.59 0.88 8.69
CA THR A 28 11.98 -0.19 9.62
C THR A 28 11.63 -1.59 9.11
N TYR A 29 10.78 -1.68 8.08
CA TYR A 29 10.41 -2.92 7.41
C TYR A 29 11.30 -3.20 6.21
N LYS A 30 11.53 -4.49 5.91
CA LYS A 30 12.38 -4.93 4.79
C LYS A 30 11.58 -5.41 3.56
N LYS A 31 10.26 -5.60 3.70
CA LYS A 31 9.37 -6.10 2.64
C LYS A 31 8.09 -5.28 2.56
N CYS A 32 7.49 -5.21 1.38
CA CYS A 32 6.20 -4.56 1.16
C CYS A 32 5.05 -5.58 1.31
N LEU A 33 4.60 -5.82 2.54
CA LEU A 33 3.54 -6.78 2.87
C LEU A 33 2.13 -6.20 2.66
N GLY A 34 2.02 -4.89 2.43
CA GLY A 34 0.75 -4.16 2.36
C GLY A 34 0.00 -4.29 1.03
N LEU A 35 0.59 -4.87 -0.02
CA LEU A 35 -0.02 -4.91 -1.36
C LEU A 35 -1.31 -5.75 -1.42
N SER A 36 -1.50 -6.66 -0.47
CA SER A 36 -2.75 -7.43 -0.34
C SER A 36 -3.88 -6.66 0.35
N PHE A 37 -3.63 -5.42 0.82
CA PHE A 37 -4.62 -4.63 1.57
C PHE A 37 -5.03 -3.35 0.83
N ILE A 38 -4.15 -2.79 0.00
CA ILE A 38 -4.42 -1.58 -0.78
C ILE A 38 -3.92 -1.78 -2.21
N THR A 39 -4.79 -1.51 -3.16
CA THR A 39 -4.50 -1.44 -4.60
C THR A 39 -5.04 -0.13 -5.17
N GLN A 40 -4.66 0.18 -6.41
CA GLN A 40 -5.05 1.41 -7.09
C GLN A 40 -5.58 1.07 -8.47
N VAL A 41 -6.73 1.67 -8.81
CA VAL A 41 -7.34 1.57 -10.13
C VAL A 41 -7.08 2.89 -10.85
N LEU A 42 -6.43 2.83 -12.01
CA LEU A 42 -6.16 3.99 -12.84
C LEU A 42 -7.39 4.36 -13.68
N ALA A 43 -7.38 5.56 -14.25
CA ALA A 43 -8.49 6.09 -15.04
C ALA A 43 -8.82 5.25 -16.31
N ASP A 44 -7.85 4.47 -16.80
CA ASP A 44 -8.04 3.53 -17.91
C ASP A 44 -8.60 2.17 -17.46
N GLY A 45 -8.89 2.01 -16.16
CA GLY A 45 -9.38 0.78 -15.55
C GLY A 45 -8.30 -0.22 -15.14
N GLY A 46 -7.02 0.07 -15.39
CA GLY A 46 -5.92 -0.81 -14.99
C GLY A 46 -5.77 -0.88 -13.47
N VAL A 47 -5.61 -2.09 -12.92
CA VAL A 47 -5.46 -2.34 -11.48
C VAL A 47 -3.99 -2.63 -11.17
N TYR A 48 -3.40 -1.85 -10.26
CA TYR A 48 -1.96 -1.86 -9.98
C TYR A 48 -1.64 -1.96 -8.48
N PRO A 49 -0.46 -2.51 -8.10
CA PRO A 49 0.01 -2.57 -6.71
C PRO A 49 0.19 -1.21 -6.07
N CYS A 50 0.95 -0.31 -6.71
CA CYS A 50 1.26 1.01 -6.18
C CYS A 50 1.66 2.00 -7.28
N CYS A 51 1.80 3.28 -6.92
CA CYS A 51 2.07 4.37 -7.85
C CYS A 51 3.41 4.28 -8.57
N GLN A 52 4.40 3.58 -8.01
CA GLN A 52 5.69 3.34 -8.65
C GLN A 52 5.57 2.44 -9.91
N PHE A 53 4.51 1.63 -9.99
CA PHE A 53 4.32 0.64 -11.04
C PHE A 53 3.21 0.99 -12.03
N PHE A 54 2.69 2.22 -11.96
CA PHE A 54 1.63 2.66 -12.87
C PHE A 54 2.08 2.58 -14.32
N ARG A 55 1.17 2.09 -15.17
CA ARG A 55 1.38 1.91 -16.62
C ARG A 55 2.54 0.99 -17.00
N MET A 56 3.08 0.23 -16.04
CA MET A 56 4.01 -0.85 -16.32
C MET A 56 3.22 -2.13 -16.49
N ASP A 57 3.07 -2.64 -17.71
CA ASP A 57 2.27 -3.83 -18.00
C ASP A 57 2.69 -5.05 -17.18
N ASN A 58 4.00 -5.15 -16.89
CA ASN A 58 4.57 -6.19 -16.03
C ASN A 58 4.07 -6.16 -14.57
N PHE A 59 3.39 -5.10 -14.15
CA PHE A 59 2.80 -4.93 -12.83
C PHE A 59 1.28 -4.70 -12.85
N CYS A 60 0.64 -4.78 -14.02
CA CYS A 60 -0.81 -4.72 -14.12
C CYS A 60 -1.42 -6.06 -13.66
N TYR A 61 -2.32 -6.01 -12.67
CA TYR A 61 -3.09 -7.17 -12.21
C TYR A 61 -4.17 -7.57 -13.22
N GLY A 62 -4.72 -6.58 -13.94
CA GLY A 62 -5.83 -6.72 -14.89
C GLY A 62 -6.53 -5.38 -15.10
N ASN A 63 -7.57 -5.36 -15.93
CA ASN A 63 -8.35 -4.15 -16.21
C ASN A 63 -9.83 -4.36 -15.92
N ILE A 64 -10.44 -3.49 -15.12
CA ILE A 64 -11.84 -3.60 -14.67
C ILE A 64 -12.86 -3.44 -15.81
N ASN A 65 -12.45 -2.88 -16.95
CA ASN A 65 -13.29 -2.80 -18.16
C ASN A 65 -13.45 -4.17 -18.83
N ASN A 66 -12.55 -5.12 -18.55
CA ASN A 66 -12.51 -6.44 -19.18
C ASN A 66 -12.90 -7.57 -18.22
N LEU A 67 -12.60 -7.43 -16.93
CA LEU A 67 -12.80 -8.45 -15.90
C LEU A 67 -13.41 -7.82 -14.65
N SER A 68 -14.22 -8.59 -13.91
CA SER A 68 -14.67 -8.14 -12.59
C SER A 68 -13.47 -7.95 -11.65
N PHE A 69 -13.58 -6.98 -10.74
CA PHE A 69 -12.54 -6.74 -9.74
C PHE A 69 -12.20 -8.02 -8.95
N GLU A 70 -13.21 -8.81 -8.59
CA GLU A 70 -13.00 -10.10 -7.91
C GLU A 70 -12.08 -11.05 -8.71
N LYS A 71 -12.32 -11.20 -10.01
CA LYS A 71 -11.49 -12.05 -10.88
C LYS A 71 -10.05 -11.55 -10.96
N ILE A 72 -9.87 -10.23 -11.05
CA ILE A 72 -8.54 -9.60 -11.04
C ILE A 72 -7.85 -9.84 -9.70
N TRP A 73 -8.57 -9.61 -8.60
CA TRP A 73 -8.03 -9.67 -7.25
C TRP A 73 -7.64 -11.08 -6.81
N LYS A 74 -8.41 -12.09 -7.23
CA LYS A 74 -8.14 -13.52 -6.96
C LYS A 74 -7.21 -14.17 -8.00
N SER A 75 -6.66 -13.41 -8.95
CA SER A 75 -5.84 -13.96 -10.03
C SER A 75 -4.44 -14.41 -9.56
N ASN A 76 -3.91 -15.44 -10.22
CA ASN A 76 -2.49 -15.83 -10.06
C ASN A 76 -1.56 -14.67 -10.44
N ARG A 77 -1.94 -13.90 -11.47
CA ARG A 77 -1.20 -12.73 -11.93
C ARG A 77 -0.93 -11.72 -10.81
N LYS A 78 -1.94 -11.40 -10.00
CA LYS A 78 -1.82 -10.53 -8.83
C LYS A 78 -0.87 -11.13 -7.80
N ASN A 79 -0.98 -12.42 -7.51
CA ASN A 79 -0.10 -13.11 -6.55
C ASN A 79 1.36 -13.13 -7.02
N ASP A 80 1.62 -13.40 -8.30
CA ASP A 80 2.97 -13.42 -8.87
C ASP A 80 3.66 -12.05 -8.76
N ILE A 81 2.92 -10.98 -9.07
CA ILE A 81 3.43 -9.62 -8.93
C ILE A 81 3.71 -9.26 -7.47
N ILE A 82 2.80 -9.60 -6.54
CA ILE A 82 3.04 -9.35 -5.11
C ILE A 82 4.27 -10.11 -4.62
N ASN A 83 4.39 -11.39 -4.96
CA ASN A 83 5.56 -12.20 -4.60
C ASN A 83 6.85 -11.62 -5.18
N TYR A 84 6.81 -11.10 -6.42
CA TYR A 84 7.95 -10.40 -7.01
C TYR A 84 8.30 -9.14 -6.21
N VAL A 85 7.32 -8.29 -5.88
CA VAL A 85 7.57 -7.05 -5.14
C VAL A 85 8.13 -7.36 -3.75
N GLU A 86 7.54 -8.31 -3.03
CA GLU A 86 7.99 -8.70 -1.69
C GLU A 86 9.41 -9.29 -1.65
N SER A 87 9.86 -9.92 -2.74
CA SER A 87 11.14 -10.64 -2.80
C SER A 87 12.26 -9.89 -3.52
N LYS A 88 11.93 -9.00 -4.46
CA LYS A 88 12.91 -8.35 -5.36
C LYS A 88 13.01 -6.84 -5.19
N ILE A 89 11.99 -6.18 -4.68
CA ILE A 89 12.01 -4.72 -4.55
C ILE A 89 12.68 -4.32 -3.25
N ASN A 90 13.72 -3.49 -3.36
CA ASN A 90 14.32 -2.86 -2.21
C ASN A 90 13.41 -1.75 -1.69
N VAL A 91 12.72 -2.01 -0.57
CA VAL A 91 11.77 -1.06 -0.01
C VAL A 91 12.42 0.23 0.49
N SER A 92 13.73 0.27 0.75
CA SER A 92 14.43 1.49 1.19
C SER A 92 14.56 2.53 0.07
N GLU A 93 14.42 2.12 -1.18
CA GLU A 93 14.48 2.99 -2.36
C GLU A 93 13.11 3.49 -2.82
N CYS A 94 12.03 2.97 -2.23
CA CYS A 94 10.69 3.46 -2.53
C CYS A 94 10.46 4.88 -1.97
N MET A 95 9.59 5.64 -2.63
CA MET A 95 9.25 7.01 -2.22
C MET A 95 8.88 7.15 -0.74
N THR A 96 9.24 8.30 -0.15
CA THR A 96 9.07 8.63 1.27
C THR A 96 7.61 8.49 1.72
N HIS A 97 6.68 9.19 1.06
CA HIS A 97 5.26 9.22 1.44
C HIS A 97 4.44 8.08 0.80
N CYS A 98 4.90 6.85 1.00
CA CYS A 98 4.26 5.66 0.46
C CYS A 98 2.92 5.37 1.15
N ARG A 99 1.87 5.10 0.37
CA ARG A 99 0.53 4.76 0.90
C ARG A 99 0.52 3.48 1.75
N HIS A 100 1.47 2.57 1.50
CA HIS A 100 1.61 1.32 2.22
C HIS A 100 2.53 1.43 3.45
N HIS A 101 3.11 2.60 3.74
CA HIS A 101 4.15 2.75 4.77
C HIS A 101 3.68 2.29 6.16
N ASN A 102 2.57 2.85 6.65
CA ASN A 102 2.02 2.49 7.96
C ASN A 102 1.56 1.02 8.05
N ILE A 103 0.93 0.49 6.98
CA ILE A 103 0.55 -0.93 6.92
C ILE A 103 1.79 -1.82 7.00
N ASN A 104 2.85 -1.48 6.26
CA ASN A 104 4.09 -2.25 6.28
C ASN A 104 4.78 -2.19 7.64
N LYS A 105 4.80 -1.05 8.33
CA LYS A 105 5.34 -0.95 9.70
C LYS A 105 4.63 -1.92 10.64
N TYR A 106 3.29 -1.94 10.59
CA TYR A 106 2.48 -2.82 11.42
C TYR A 106 2.66 -4.30 11.04
N LEU A 107 2.49 -4.64 9.77
CA LEU A 107 2.63 -6.03 9.29
C LEU A 107 4.04 -6.57 9.51
N TRP A 108 5.07 -5.73 9.46
CA TRP A 108 6.44 -6.15 9.73
C TRP A 108 6.64 -6.59 11.18
N GLN A 109 6.00 -5.92 12.14
CA GLN A 109 6.01 -6.35 13.54
C GLN A 109 5.29 -7.69 13.73
N LEU A 110 4.25 -7.98 12.95
CA LEU A 110 3.58 -9.29 12.99
C LEU A 110 4.38 -10.38 12.29
N TYR A 111 5.01 -10.05 11.17
CA TYR A 111 5.81 -10.98 10.36
C TYR A 111 7.16 -11.29 11.00
N ASN A 112 7.73 -10.31 11.72
CA ASN A 112 8.99 -10.41 12.44
C ASN A 112 8.81 -9.89 13.87
N PRO A 113 8.10 -10.65 14.72
CA PRO A 113 7.79 -10.24 16.09
C PRO A 113 9.08 -10.03 16.89
N PRO A 114 9.22 -8.90 17.63
CA PRO A 114 10.32 -8.76 18.57
C PRO A 114 10.17 -9.80 19.71
N GLU A 115 11.28 -10.17 20.33
CA GLU A 115 11.34 -11.26 21.32
C GLU A 115 10.41 -11.06 22.54
N HIS A 116 10.03 -9.81 22.86
CA HIS A 116 9.27 -9.47 24.08
C HIS A 116 8.09 -8.51 23.81
N ILE A 117 7.05 -8.93 23.08
CA ILE A 117 5.84 -8.09 22.89
C ILE A 117 4.97 -8.03 24.16
N ASN A 118 4.99 -9.06 25.01
CA ASN A 118 3.99 -9.28 26.07
C ASN A 118 4.54 -9.42 27.50
N PHE A 119 5.75 -8.95 27.80
CA PHE A 119 6.21 -8.93 29.19
C PHE A 119 5.76 -7.62 29.87
N ILE A 120 4.79 -7.76 30.78
CA ILE A 120 4.45 -6.79 31.83
C ILE A 120 5.46 -6.95 32.97
#